data_AF-E5C6Q6-F1
#
_entry.id   AF-E5C6Q6-F1
#
_cell.length_a   1.000
_cell.length_b   1.000
_cell.length_c   1.000
_cell.angle_alpha   90.00
_cell.angle_beta   90.00
_cell.angle_gamma   90.00
#
_symmetry.space_group_name_H-M   'P 1'
#
loop_
_entity.id
_entity.type
_entity.pdbx_description
1 polymer ?
#
loop_
_entity_poly.entity_id
_entity_poly.type
_entity_poly.pdbx_seq_one_letter_code
_entity_poly.pdbx_strand_id
1 'polypeptide(L)' 'MEDNLNRYFADEFNSEEKIEFLMMVENNEELKEEFIEKQNLLALIDWVSSEYENKQEYVQQKLREFMYKMNETKNK' A
#
# COMPACT_ATOMS: atom_id res chain seq x y z
N MET A 1 -9.51 -3.23 -10.72
CA MET A 1 -8.10 -2.80 -10.64
C MET A 1 -7.59 -2.89 -9.21
N GLU A 2 -8.32 -2.34 -8.25
CA GLU A 2 -8.02 -2.42 -6.81
C GLU A 2 -7.77 -3.85 -6.28
N ASP A 3 -8.49 -4.86 -6.80
CA ASP A 3 -8.33 -6.27 -6.40
C ASP A 3 -6.94 -6.84 -6.75
N ASN A 4 -6.41 -6.55 -7.94
CA ASN A 4 -5.07 -7.03 -8.34
C ASN A 4 -3.96 -6.32 -7.56
N LEU A 5 -4.13 -5.04 -7.25
CA LEU A 5 -3.20 -4.27 -6.42
C LEU A 5 -3.15 -4.83 -4.99
N ASN A 6 -4.30 -5.21 -4.42
CA ASN A 6 -4.38 -5.85 -3.11
C ASN A 6 -3.69 -7.21 -3.09
N ARG A 7 -3.97 -8.05 -4.08
CA ARG A 7 -3.36 -9.38 -4.22
C ARG A 7 -1.84 -9.32 -4.42
N TYR A 8 -1.34 -8.36 -5.21
CA TYR A 8 0.11 -8.18 -5.42
C TYR A 8 0.84 -7.89 -4.10
N PHE A 9 0.35 -6.92 -3.31
CA PHE A 9 0.98 -6.56 -2.04
C PHE A 9 0.72 -7.56 -0.90
N ALA A 10 -0.30 -8.41 -1.02
CA ALA A 10 -0.56 -9.52 -0.11
C ALA A 10 0.29 -10.77 -0.42
N ASP A 11 1.19 -10.68 -1.41
CA ASP A 11 2.06 -11.78 -1.87
C ASP A 11 1.28 -12.99 -2.41
N GLU A 12 0.07 -12.77 -2.93
CA GLU A 12 -0.79 -13.82 -3.48
C GLU A 12 -0.46 -14.16 -4.94
N PHE A 13 0.41 -13.38 -5.58
CA PHE A 13 0.84 -13.61 -6.95
C PHE A 13 2.05 -14.54 -7.00
N ASN A 14 2.02 -15.49 -7.92
CA ASN A 14 3.22 -16.22 -8.31
C ASN A 14 4.17 -15.33 -9.15
N SER A 15 5.37 -15.81 -9.43
CA SER A 15 6.40 -15.03 -10.13
C SER A 15 5.98 -14.51 -11.51
N GLU A 16 5.20 -15.29 -12.27
CA GLU A 16 4.72 -14.92 -13.61
C GLU A 16 3.62 -13.84 -13.50
N GLU A 17 2.65 -14.04 -12.60
CA GLU A 17 1.60 -13.07 -12.30
C GLU A 17 2.18 -11.72 -11.82
N LYS A 18 3.28 -11.74 -11.05
CA LYS A 18 3.98 -10.51 -10.63
C LYS A 18 4.55 -9.74 -11.81
N ILE A 19 5.17 -10.42 -12.77
CA ILE A 19 5.76 -9.78 -13.95
C ILE A 19 4.66 -9.17 -14.82
N GLU A 20 3.61 -9.95 -15.10
CA GLU A 20 2.46 -9.47 -15.88
C GLU A 20 1.81 -8.24 -15.24
N PHE A 21 1.63 -8.27 -13.92
CA PHE A 21 1.06 -7.14 -13.20
C PHE A 21 1.94 -5.90 -13.23
N LEU A 22 3.26 -6.04 -13.04
CA LEU A 22 4.18 -4.92 -13.11
C LEU A 22 4.21 -4.31 -14.53
N MET A 23 4.06 -5.11 -15.58
CA MET A 23 3.87 -4.59 -16.94
C MET A 23 2.55 -3.80 -17.07
N MET A 24 1.46 -4.24 -16.43
CA MET A 24 0.21 -3.46 -16.41
C MET A 24 0.39 -2.13 -15.68
N VAL A 25 1.10 -2.12 -14.55
CA VAL A 25 1.44 -0.91 -13.77
C VAL A 25 2.30 0.04 -14.61
N GLU A 26 3.28 -0.46 -15.35
CA GLU A 26 4.14 0.39 -16.19
C GLU A 26 3.35 1.12 -17.29
N ASN A 27 2.37 0.43 -17.89
CA ASN A 27 1.59 0.90 -19.03
C ASN A 27 0.30 1.66 -18.68
N ASN A 28 -0.03 1.83 -17.39
CA ASN A 28 -1.21 2.54 -16.94
C ASN A 28 -0.83 3.54 -15.84
N GLU A 29 -0.87 4.84 -16.15
CA GLU A 29 -0.46 5.91 -15.24
C GLU A 29 -1.33 6.01 -13.97
N GLU A 30 -2.66 5.84 -14.08
CA GLU A 30 -3.55 5.83 -12.91
C GLU A 30 -3.20 4.68 -11.97
N LEU A 31 -2.99 3.48 -12.52
CA LEU A 31 -2.57 2.32 -11.74
C LEU A 31 -1.15 2.49 -11.15
N LYS A 32 -0.26 3.19 -11.87
CA LYS A 32 1.10 3.51 -11.40
C LYS A 32 1.08 4.45 -10.20
N GLU A 33 0.23 5.48 -10.24
CA GLU A 33 0.03 6.38 -9.10
C GLU A 33 -0.50 5.61 -7.88
N GLU A 34 -1.54 4.80 -8.03
CA GLU A 34 -2.08 3.96 -6.95
C GLU A 34 -1.03 2.99 -6.39
N PHE A 35 -0.21 2.39 -7.26
CA PHE A 35 0.86 1.49 -6.87
C PHE A 35 1.93 2.18 -6.03
N ILE A 36 2.38 3.36 -6.46
CA ILE A 36 3.38 4.17 -5.75
C ILE A 36 2.83 4.63 -4.39
N GLU A 37 1.59 5.11 -4.34
CA GLU A 37 0.95 5.52 -3.08
C GLU A 37 0.92 4.38 -2.08
N LYS A 38 0.51 3.18 -2.51
CA LYS A 38 0.40 2.02 -1.65
C LYS A 38 1.77 1.48 -1.22
N GLN A 39 2.75 1.44 -2.13
CA GLN A 39 4.12 1.07 -1.79
C GLN A 39 4.72 2.03 -0.76
N ASN A 40 4.53 3.34 -0.95
CA ASN A 40 5.03 4.36 -0.02
C ASN A 40 4.35 4.22 1.36
N LEU A 41 3.05 3.95 1.41
CA LEU A 41 2.34 3.72 2.66
C LEU A 41 2.89 2.50 3.41
N LEU A 42 3.11 1.37 2.71
CA LEU A 42 3.70 0.17 3.32
C LEU A 42 5.13 0.44 3.82
N ALA A 43 5.96 1.12 3.04
CA ALA A 43 7.31 1.49 3.46
C ALA A 43 7.32 2.39 4.71
N LEU A 44 6.36 3.32 4.82
CA LEU A 44 6.19 4.14 6.02
C LEU A 44 5.72 3.31 7.22
N ILE A 45 4.82 2.35 7.03
CA ILE A 45 4.39 1.43 8.10
C ILE A 45 5.57 0.61 8.60
N ASP A 46 6.36 0.04 7.70
CA ASP A 46 7.53 -0.78 8.04
C ASP A 46 8.61 0.05 8.74
N TRP A 47 8.86 1.27 8.26
CA TRP A 47 9.80 2.19 8.89
C TRP A 47 9.37 2.58 10.31
N VAL A 48 8.10 2.95 10.49
CA VAL A 48 7.57 3.24 11.83
C VAL A 48 7.58 1.96 12.69
N SER A 49 7.18 0.81 12.16
CA SER A 49 7.17 -0.45 12.92
C SER A 49 8.57 -0.87 13.39
N SER A 50 9.60 -0.65 12.58
CA SER A 50 10.99 -0.95 12.92
C SER A 50 11.60 0.03 13.92
N GLU A 51 11.19 1.30 13.92
CA GLU A 51 11.56 2.26 14.99
C GLU A 51 10.83 2.01 16.32
N TYR A 52 9.74 1.24 16.29
CA TYR A 52 8.83 1.04 17.42
C TYR A 52 8.62 -0.45 17.75
N GLU A 53 9.65 -1.30 17.73
CA GLU A 53 9.56 -2.73 18.09
C GLU A 53 8.80 -2.99 19.42
N ASN A 54 8.83 -2.03 20.37
CA ASN A 54 8.10 -2.08 21.64
C ASN A 54 6.78 -1.27 21.70
N LYS A 55 6.32 -0.68 20.59
CA LYS A 55 5.10 0.17 20.53
C LYS A 55 4.23 -0.09 19.30
N GLN A 56 4.08 -1.36 18.89
CA GLN A 56 3.20 -1.77 17.78
C GLN A 56 1.79 -1.14 17.85
N GLU A 57 1.21 -1.00 19.04
CA GLU A 57 -0.11 -0.42 19.25
C GLU A 57 -0.19 1.07 18.85
N TYR A 58 0.90 1.81 19.07
CA TYR A 58 1.03 3.22 18.65
C TYR A 58 1.14 3.34 17.13
N VAL A 59 1.89 2.44 16.49
CA VAL A 59 2.03 2.39 15.04
C VAL A 59 0.69 2.09 14.38
N GLN A 60 -0.04 1.08 14.88
CA GLN A 60 -1.37 0.77 14.38
C GLN A 60 -2.37 1.91 14.61
N GLN A 61 -2.27 2.63 15.73
CA GLN A 61 -3.10 3.81 15.97
C GLN A 61 -2.81 4.91 14.92
N LYS A 62 -1.54 5.21 14.66
CA LYS A 62 -1.16 6.22 13.66
C LYS A 62 -1.58 5.84 12.25
N LEU A 63 -1.49 4.55 11.91
CA LEU A 63 -1.98 4.04 10.64
C LEU A 63 -3.50 4.20 10.50
N ARG A 64 -4.27 3.88 11.55
CA ARG A 64 -5.72 4.10 11.55
C ARG A 64 -6.08 5.58 11.38
N GLU A 65 -5.38 6.48 12.09
CA GLU A 65 -5.57 7.93 11.96
C GLU A 65 -5.26 8.43 10.54
N PHE A 66 -4.22 7.90 9.91
CA PHE A 66 -3.85 8.23 8.53
C PHE A 66 -4.92 7.76 7.53
N MET A 67 -5.35 6.50 7.61
CA MET A 67 -6.38 5.93 6.73
C MET A 67 -7.72 6.68 6.87
N TYR A 68 -8.09 7.07 8.09
CA TYR A 68 -9.28 7.89 8.33
C TYR A 68 -9.19 9.24 7.60
N LYS A 69 -8.07 9.95 7.73
CA LYS A 69 -7.87 11.24 7.05
C LYS A 69 -7.92 11.13 5.53
N MET A 70 -7.28 10.10 4.97
CA MET A 70 -7.32 9.83 3.53
C MET A 70 -8.75 9.63 3.03
N ASN A 71 -9.57 8.86 3.76
CA ASN A 71 -10.98 8.64 3.42
C ASN A 71 -11.84 9.91 3.59
N GLU A 72 -11.54 10.79 4.54
CA GLU A 72 -12.23 12.09 4.64
C GLU A 72 -11.90 13.01 3.47
N THR A 73 -10.65 13.03 3.00
CA THR A 73 -10.25 13.84 1.83
C THR A 73 -10.83 13.35 0.50
N LYS A 74 -11.14 12.05 0.37
CA LYS A 74 -11.79 11.50 -0.84
C LYS A 74 -13.30 11.78 -0.92
N ASN A 75 -13.93 12.19 0.19
CA ASN A 75 -15.36 12.50 0.27
C ASN A 75 -15.67 14.01 0.22
N LYS A 76 -14.71 14.84 -0.21
CA LYS A 76 -14.86 16.27 -0.49
C LYS A 76 -14.59 16.54 -1.97
#